data_AF-A0A6B0HPL5-F1
#
_entry.id   AF-A0A6B0HPL5-F1
#
_cell.length_a   1.000
_cell.length_b   1.000
_cell.length_c   1.000
_cell.angle_alpha   90.00
_cell.angle_beta   90.00
_cell.angle_gamma   90.00
#
_symmetry.space_group_name_H-M   'P 1'
#
loop_
_entity.id
_entity.type
_entity.pdbx_description
1 polymer ?
#
loop_
_entity_poly.entity_id
_entity_poly.type
_entity_poly.pdbx_seq_one_letter_code
_entity_poly.pdbx_strand_id
1 'polypeptide(L)'
;MPDRPEEPSGPLDVPTLEVLARRGTSHPLVSGWTFQPDTISPRVLELEIDHAQYPEIVTEVRVDIRWYIGGDYTVHYLEIHDDRSEPWQCRWDRHPKPNAPQEHFHPPPDAGSPIEPSSLDATHHLEALFGVLEWVNGRLEKLHDDE
;
A
#
# COMPACT_ATOMS: atom_id res chain seq x y z
N MET A 1 -11.66 15.49 -14.69
CA MET A 1 -10.23 15.79 -14.89
C MET A 1 -9.50 14.51 -14.54
N PRO A 2 -8.67 13.93 -15.42
CA PRO A 2 -7.83 12.81 -15.00
C PRO A 2 -6.91 13.31 -13.88
N ASP A 3 -6.78 12.53 -12.82
CA ASP A 3 -5.93 12.85 -11.69
C ASP A 3 -4.51 13.04 -12.21
N ARG A 4 -3.96 14.24 -12.02
CA ARG A 4 -2.59 14.54 -12.47
C ARG A 4 -1.66 13.67 -11.60
N PRO A 5 -0.62 13.02 -12.16
CA PRO A 5 0.32 12.28 -11.34
C PRO A 5 0.83 13.20 -10.23
N GLU A 6 0.60 12.79 -8.99
CA GLU A 6 0.90 13.58 -7.82
C GLU A 6 2.42 13.76 -7.73
N GLU A 7 2.86 15.01 -7.66
CA GLU A 7 4.29 15.31 -7.59
C GLU A 7 4.84 14.81 -6.25
N PRO A 8 6.05 14.20 -6.22
CA PRO A 8 6.64 13.74 -4.97
C PRO A 8 6.72 14.86 -3.93
N SER A 9 6.26 14.59 -2.70
CA SER A 9 6.34 15.55 -1.58
C SER A 9 7.77 15.91 -1.17
N GLY A 10 8.77 15.15 -1.63
CA GLY A 10 10.17 15.36 -1.32
C GLY A 10 11.04 14.15 -1.66
N PRO A 11 12.29 14.09 -1.16
CA PRO A 11 13.11 12.88 -1.22
C PRO A 11 12.52 11.76 -0.36
N LEU A 12 12.76 10.50 -0.75
CA LEU A 12 12.38 9.34 0.06
C LEU A 12 13.19 9.28 1.35
N ASP A 13 12.52 8.93 2.44
CA ASP A 13 13.14 8.61 3.72
C ASP A 13 13.49 7.12 3.75
N VAL A 14 14.63 6.79 3.10
CA VAL A 14 15.14 5.42 3.00
C VAL A 14 15.34 4.76 4.37
N PRO A 15 15.88 5.43 5.41
CA PRO A 15 15.95 4.85 6.75
C PRO A 15 14.58 4.42 7.30
N THR A 16 13.53 5.23 7.12
CA THR A 16 12.17 4.84 7.52
C THR A 16 11.68 3.64 6.71
N LEU A 17 11.89 3.63 5.40
CA LEU A 17 11.53 2.46 4.57
C LEU A 17 12.26 1.18 5.00
N GLU A 18 13.54 1.24 5.36
CA GLU A 18 14.25 0.06 5.89
C GLU A 18 13.64 -0.46 7.19
N VAL A 19 13.19 0.44 8.07
CA VAL A 19 12.48 0.05 9.31
C VAL A 19 11.15 -0.63 8.96
N LEU A 20 10.38 -0.05 8.03
CA LEU A 20 9.11 -0.61 7.56
C LEU A 20 9.33 -2.01 6.95
N ALA A 21 10.34 -2.16 6.11
CA ALA A 21 10.69 -3.44 5.49
C ALA A 21 10.97 -4.53 6.54
N ARG A 22 11.87 -4.25 7.48
CA ARG A 22 12.27 -5.19 8.54
C ARG A 22 11.14 -5.51 9.51
N ARG A 23 10.24 -4.55 9.77
CA ARG A 23 9.09 -4.78 10.66
C ARG A 23 7.96 -5.48 9.93
N GLY A 24 7.76 -5.21 8.64
CA GLY A 24 6.78 -5.88 7.80
C GLY A 24 6.97 -7.39 7.77
N THR A 25 8.22 -7.86 7.67
CA THR A 25 8.54 -9.32 7.70
C THR A 25 8.21 -10.03 9.01
N SER A 26 7.81 -9.30 10.07
CA SER A 26 7.30 -9.92 11.29
C SER A 26 5.81 -10.27 11.22
N HIS A 27 5.10 -9.79 10.20
CA HIS A 27 3.69 -10.06 9.96
C HIS A 27 3.52 -11.33 9.11
N PRO A 28 2.59 -12.25 9.45
CA PRO A 28 2.41 -13.52 8.72
C PRO A 28 2.05 -13.38 7.23
N LEU A 29 1.43 -12.26 6.83
CA LEU A 29 1.10 -12.00 5.43
C LEU A 29 2.33 -11.69 4.56
N VAL A 30 3.44 -11.24 5.15
CA VAL A 30 4.59 -10.73 4.38
C VAL A 30 5.61 -11.85 4.21
N SER A 31 5.83 -12.28 2.96
CA SER A 31 6.79 -13.33 2.59
C SER A 31 8.19 -12.77 2.29
N GLY A 32 8.27 -11.49 1.92
CA GLY A 32 9.50 -10.85 1.49
C GLY A 32 9.36 -9.35 1.30
N TRP A 33 10.44 -8.71 0.88
CA TRP A 33 10.43 -7.32 0.45
C TRP A 33 11.62 -7.02 -0.45
N THR A 34 11.46 -5.99 -1.27
CA THR A 34 12.52 -5.49 -2.14
C THR A 34 12.44 -3.97 -2.30
N PHE A 35 13.58 -3.35 -2.59
CA PHE A 35 13.61 -1.96 -3.03
C PHE A 35 13.65 -1.94 -4.56
N GLN A 36 12.72 -1.19 -5.16
CA GLN A 36 12.66 -1.03 -6.62
C GLN A 36 13.20 0.33 -7.04
N PRO A 37 13.99 0.43 -8.13
CA PRO A 37 14.52 -0.69 -8.92
C PRO A 37 15.65 -1.44 -8.20
N ASP A 38 16.30 -0.81 -7.23
CA ASP A 38 17.41 -1.39 -6.47
C ASP A 38 17.62 -0.66 -5.13
N THR A 39 18.51 -1.21 -4.30
CA THR A 39 18.87 -0.66 -2.98
C THR A 39 19.75 0.59 -3.04
N ILE A 40 20.35 0.91 -4.19
CA ILE A 40 21.27 2.05 -4.36
C ILE A 40 20.47 3.31 -4.64
N SER A 41 19.38 3.21 -5.41
CA SER A 41 18.51 4.32 -5.78
C SER A 41 17.04 3.92 -5.67
N PRO A 42 16.58 3.57 -4.45
CA PRO A 42 15.22 3.10 -4.23
C PRO A 42 14.21 4.21 -4.58
N ARG A 43 13.08 3.78 -5.15
CA ARG A 43 11.93 4.62 -5.50
C ARG A 43 10.64 4.18 -4.82
N VAL A 44 10.61 2.93 -4.36
CA VAL A 44 9.50 2.32 -3.64
C VAL A 44 10.05 1.12 -2.87
N LEU A 45 9.52 0.90 -1.66
CA LEU A 45 9.63 -0.37 -0.96
C LEU A 45 8.44 -1.22 -1.39
N GLU A 46 8.70 -2.37 -1.98
CA GLU A 46 7.68 -3.37 -2.30
C GLU A 46 7.70 -4.44 -1.22
N LEU A 47 6.58 -4.65 -0.53
CA LEU A 47 6.38 -5.81 0.32
C LEU A 47 5.72 -6.91 -0.50
N GLU A 48 6.35 -8.07 -0.52
CA GLU A 48 5.82 -9.27 -1.13
C GLU A 48 4.83 -9.90 -0.15
N ILE A 49 3.60 -10.11 -0.60
CA ILE A 49 2.57 -10.78 0.18
C ILE A 49 2.59 -12.27 -0.16
N ASP A 50 2.39 -13.11 0.85
CA ASP A 50 2.36 -14.56 0.69
C ASP A 50 1.14 -14.98 -0.15
N HIS A 51 1.39 -15.14 -1.44
CA HIS A 51 0.41 -15.53 -2.44
C HIS A 51 -0.30 -16.85 -2.11
N ALA A 52 0.34 -17.77 -1.38
CA ALA A 52 -0.27 -19.04 -0.99
C ALA A 52 -1.47 -18.88 -0.04
N GLN A 53 -1.66 -17.69 0.53
CA GLN A 53 -2.81 -17.36 1.37
C GLN A 53 -4.00 -16.85 0.56
N TYR A 54 -3.87 -16.62 -0.74
CA TYR A 54 -4.93 -16.10 -1.61
C TYR A 54 -5.59 -17.20 -2.45
N PRO A 55 -6.86 -17.01 -2.88
CA PRO A 55 -7.49 -17.86 -3.89
C PRO A 55 -6.71 -17.89 -5.21
N GLU A 56 -6.82 -19.00 -5.96
CA GLU A 56 -6.07 -19.21 -7.22
C GLU A 56 -6.32 -18.13 -8.30
N ILE A 57 -7.47 -17.44 -8.25
CA ILE A 57 -7.84 -16.36 -9.16
C ILE A 57 -6.89 -15.15 -9.06
N VAL A 58 -6.33 -14.91 -7.87
CA VAL A 58 -5.32 -13.87 -7.65
C VAL A 58 -3.98 -14.47 -8.05
N THR A 59 -3.26 -13.82 -8.94
CA THR A 59 -2.00 -14.32 -9.53
C THR A 59 -0.77 -13.55 -9.05
N GLU A 60 -0.95 -12.33 -8.56
CA GLU A 60 0.10 -11.52 -7.94
C GLU A 60 -0.52 -10.63 -6.87
N VAL A 61 0.20 -10.42 -5.76
CA VAL A 61 -0.23 -9.52 -4.68
C VAL A 61 0.97 -8.83 -4.05
N ARG A 62 0.88 -7.51 -3.85
CA ARG A 62 1.95 -6.73 -3.23
C ARG A 62 1.45 -5.45 -2.55
N VAL A 63 2.29 -4.91 -1.67
CA VAL A 63 2.12 -3.57 -1.08
C VAL A 63 3.31 -2.69 -1.42
N ASP A 64 3.06 -1.62 -2.18
CA ASP A 64 4.04 -0.61 -2.56
C ASP A 64 4.01 0.56 -1.57
N ILE A 65 5.15 0.86 -0.94
CA ILE A 65 5.29 1.92 0.06
C ILE A 65 6.28 2.98 -0.43
N ARG A 66 5.83 4.23 -0.43
CA ARG A 66 6.67 5.43 -0.53
C ARG A 66 6.53 6.22 0.74
N TRP A 67 7.65 6.57 1.35
CA TRP A 67 7.70 7.40 2.55
C TRP A 67 8.70 8.51 2.33
N TYR A 68 8.29 9.75 2.58
CA TYR A 68 9.09 10.94 2.28
C TYR A 68 9.59 11.61 3.55
N ILE A 69 10.71 12.33 3.42
CA ILE A 69 11.18 13.22 4.48
C ILE A 69 10.07 14.25 4.76
N GLY A 70 9.62 14.32 6.01
CA GLY A 70 8.47 15.15 6.42
C GLY A 70 7.22 14.36 6.80
N GLY A 71 7.21 13.05 6.54
CA GLY A 71 6.15 12.13 6.99
C GLY A 71 5.00 11.96 6.01
N ASP A 72 5.06 12.58 4.82
CA ASP A 72 4.16 12.26 3.72
C ASP A 72 4.43 10.83 3.22
N TYR A 73 3.38 10.13 2.82
CA TYR A 73 3.51 8.76 2.35
C TYR A 73 2.41 8.37 1.37
N THR A 74 2.69 7.29 0.64
CA THR A 74 1.71 6.51 -0.12
C THR A 74 1.94 5.05 0.20
N VAL A 75 0.87 4.34 0.57
CA VAL A 75 0.85 2.88 0.67
C VAL A 75 -0.19 2.37 -0.32
N HIS A 76 0.22 1.54 -1.27
CA HIS A 76 -0.60 1.07 -2.37
C HIS A 76 -0.66 -0.45 -2.37
N TYR A 77 -1.84 -1.01 -2.13
CA TYR A 77 -2.08 -2.44 -2.20
C TYR A 77 -2.68 -2.81 -3.56
N LEU A 78 -2.18 -3.89 -4.15
CA LEU A 78 -2.53 -4.31 -5.50
C LEU A 78 -2.61 -5.83 -5.61
N GLU A 79 -3.67 -6.31 -6.25
CA GLU A 79 -3.94 -7.69 -6.63
C GLU A 79 -4.06 -7.76 -8.17
N ILE A 80 -3.33 -8.68 -8.82
CA ILE A 80 -3.56 -9.04 -10.23
C ILE A 80 -4.44 -10.28 -10.26
N HIS A 81 -5.57 -10.21 -10.94
CA HIS A 81 -6.50 -11.33 -11.09
C HIS A 81 -6.48 -11.83 -12.54
N ASP A 82 -6.62 -13.14 -12.76
CA ASP A 82 -6.64 -13.72 -14.12
C ASP A 82 -7.96 -13.44 -14.88
N ASP A 83 -9.05 -13.16 -14.15
CA ASP A 83 -10.37 -12.86 -14.69
C ASP A 83 -10.61 -11.37 -14.99
N ARG A 84 -9.63 -10.51 -14.70
CA ARG A 84 -9.72 -9.05 -14.90
C ARG A 84 -8.63 -8.53 -15.81
N SER A 85 -8.97 -7.48 -16.55
CA SER A 85 -7.99 -6.75 -17.38
C SER A 85 -7.19 -5.70 -16.60
N GLU A 86 -7.73 -5.22 -15.48
CA GLU A 86 -7.12 -4.20 -14.64
C GLU A 86 -6.89 -4.75 -13.22
N PRO A 87 -5.81 -4.30 -12.54
CA PRO A 87 -5.55 -4.68 -11.17
C PRO A 87 -6.69 -4.28 -10.23
N TRP A 88 -6.96 -5.11 -9.21
CA TRP A 88 -7.76 -4.69 -8.06
C TRP A 88 -6.83 -4.01 -7.07
N GLN A 89 -7.10 -2.76 -6.70
CA GLN A 89 -6.15 -1.95 -5.96
C GLN A 89 -6.83 -0.94 -5.03
N CYS A 90 -6.15 -0.60 -3.94
CA CYS A 90 -6.54 0.48 -3.03
C CYS A 90 -5.31 1.21 -2.48
N ARG A 91 -5.48 2.44 -2.00
CA ARG A 91 -4.34 3.28 -1.64
C ARG A 91 -4.61 4.16 -0.43
N TRP A 92 -3.62 4.27 0.46
CA TRP A 92 -3.60 5.25 1.54
C TRP A 92 -2.55 6.29 1.25
N ASP A 93 -2.96 7.55 1.28
CA ASP A 93 -2.11 8.69 1.00
C ASP A 93 -2.11 9.64 2.20
N ARG A 94 -0.94 10.15 2.54
CA ARG A 94 -0.76 11.29 3.42
C ARG A 94 0.03 12.37 2.70
N HIS A 95 -0.65 13.43 2.29
CA HIS A 95 -0.02 14.62 1.74
C HIS A 95 -1.02 15.80 1.70
N PRO A 96 -0.54 17.05 1.57
CA PRO A 96 -1.43 18.19 1.41
C PRO A 96 -2.29 18.09 0.14
N LYS A 97 -3.61 18.17 0.28
CA LYS A 97 -4.57 18.29 -0.83
C LYS A 97 -5.60 19.38 -0.50
N PRO A 98 -5.90 20.34 -1.40
CA PRO A 98 -6.83 21.44 -1.10
C PRO A 98 -8.27 21.00 -0.76
N ASN A 99 -8.72 19.88 -1.32
CA ASN A 99 -10.11 19.42 -1.24
C ASN A 99 -10.25 18.01 -0.61
N ALA A 100 -9.23 17.52 0.08
CA ALA A 100 -9.26 16.22 0.75
C ALA A 100 -8.60 16.32 2.13
N PRO A 101 -8.97 15.44 3.08
CA PRO A 101 -8.21 15.27 4.31
C PRO A 101 -6.73 15.00 3.99
N GLN A 102 -5.83 15.47 4.86
CA GLN A 102 -4.39 15.25 4.68
C GLN A 102 -4.06 13.77 4.57
N GLU A 103 -4.75 12.93 5.36
CA GLU A 103 -4.70 11.47 5.30
C GLU A 103 -6.00 10.95 4.69
N HIS A 104 -5.90 10.29 3.54
CA HIS A 104 -7.05 9.84 2.79
C HIS A 104 -6.83 8.46 2.17
N PHE A 105 -7.95 7.80 1.89
CA PHE A 105 -8.02 6.45 1.34
C PHE A 105 -8.72 6.50 -0.02
N HIS A 106 -8.09 5.87 -1.02
CA HIS A 106 -8.68 5.60 -2.32
C HIS A 106 -9.15 4.15 -2.31
N PRO A 107 -10.47 3.92 -2.28
CA PRO A 107 -11.03 2.59 -2.11
C PRO A 107 -10.83 1.70 -3.34
N PRO A 108 -10.91 0.37 -3.17
CA PRO A 108 -10.99 -0.55 -4.29
C PRO A 108 -12.29 -0.37 -5.10
N PRO A 109 -12.35 -0.85 -6.36
CA PRO A 109 -11.37 -1.75 -7.00
C PRO A 109 -10.24 -1.06 -7.76
N ASP A 110 -10.31 0.25 -7.99
CA ASP A 110 -9.43 0.94 -8.93
C ASP A 110 -8.52 1.98 -8.27
N ALA A 111 -8.54 2.11 -6.93
CA ALA A 111 -7.93 3.21 -6.19
C ALA A 111 -8.36 4.58 -6.76
N GLY A 112 -9.60 4.65 -7.23
CA GLY A 112 -10.18 5.83 -7.84
C GLY A 112 -11.00 6.66 -6.85
N SER A 113 -11.95 7.41 -7.42
CA SER A 113 -12.91 8.20 -6.65
C SER A 113 -14.18 7.40 -6.33
N PRO A 114 -14.87 7.65 -5.20
CA PRO A 114 -14.64 8.75 -4.26
C PRO A 114 -13.48 8.49 -3.29
N ILE A 115 -12.75 9.55 -2.96
CA ILE A 115 -11.74 9.54 -1.90
C ILE A 115 -12.44 9.60 -0.54
N GLU A 116 -11.99 8.76 0.39
CA GLU A 116 -12.51 8.67 1.74
C GLU A 116 -11.47 9.16 2.76
N PRO A 117 -11.86 9.58 3.97
CA PRO A 117 -10.91 9.76 5.07
C PRO A 117 -10.18 8.45 5.36
N SER A 118 -8.87 8.52 5.61
CA SER A 118 -8.11 7.34 6.03
C SER A 118 -8.67 6.82 7.36
N SER A 119 -8.88 5.51 7.43
CA SER A 119 -9.20 4.81 8.68
C SER A 119 -7.97 4.48 9.52
N LEU A 120 -6.77 4.65 8.96
CA LEU A 120 -5.51 4.49 9.69
C LEU A 120 -5.35 5.67 10.65
N ASP A 121 -5.49 5.41 11.95
CA ASP A 121 -5.15 6.38 13.01
C ASP A 121 -3.64 6.34 13.28
N ALA A 122 -2.85 6.68 12.25
CA ALA A 122 -1.41 6.47 12.25
C ALA A 122 -0.66 7.75 12.62
N THR A 123 -0.24 7.85 13.87
CA THR A 123 0.69 8.89 14.32
C THR A 123 2.15 8.52 14.05
N HIS A 124 2.42 7.22 13.86
CA HIS A 124 3.74 6.65 13.61
C HIS A 124 3.76 5.76 12.36
N HIS A 125 4.90 5.70 11.66
CA HIS A 125 5.03 4.92 10.42
C HIS A 125 4.72 3.42 10.58
N LEU A 126 5.00 2.85 11.76
CA LEU A 126 4.63 1.47 12.06
C LEU A 126 3.12 1.27 12.25
N GLU A 127 2.40 2.26 12.77
CA GLU A 127 0.94 2.19 12.89
C GLU A 127 0.30 2.20 11.49
N ALA A 128 0.83 3.01 10.58
CA ALA A 128 0.39 2.99 9.18
C ALA A 128 0.64 1.62 8.52
N LEU A 129 1.84 1.07 8.67
CA LEU A 129 2.19 -0.24 8.10
C LEU A 129 1.29 -1.35 8.62
N PHE A 130 1.18 -1.52 9.93
CA PHE A 130 0.40 -2.61 10.49
C PHE A 130 -1.11 -2.39 10.29
N GLY A 131 -1.59 -1.14 10.31
CA GLY A 131 -2.99 -0.86 9.96
C GLY A 131 -3.34 -1.26 8.52
N VAL A 132 -2.42 -1.07 7.56
CA VAL A 132 -2.61 -1.58 6.19
C VAL A 132 -2.59 -3.11 6.16
N LEU A 133 -1.64 -3.75 6.83
CA LEU A 133 -1.56 -5.22 6.85
C LEU A 133 -2.79 -5.87 7.50
N GLU A 134 -3.35 -5.27 8.55
CA GLU A 134 -4.62 -5.71 9.15
C GLU A 134 -5.80 -5.52 8.19
N TRP A 135 -5.83 -4.42 7.44
CA TRP A 135 -6.85 -4.21 6.40
C TRP A 135 -6.74 -5.28 5.29
N VAL A 136 -5.53 -5.60 4.86
CA VAL A 136 -5.26 -6.66 3.87
C VAL A 136 -5.70 -8.01 4.40
N ASN A 137 -5.45 -8.31 5.69
CA ASN A 137 -5.94 -9.53 6.32
C ASN A 137 -7.48 -9.61 6.27
N GLY A 138 -8.18 -8.52 6.60
CA GLY A 138 -9.64 -8.48 6.49
C GLY A 138 -10.17 -8.56 5.05
N ARG A 139 -9.39 -8.13 4.05
CA ARG A 139 -9.69 -8.36 2.62
C ARG A 139 -9.55 -9.85 2.28
N LEU A 140 -8.49 -10.50 2.75
CA LEU A 140 -8.25 -11.92 2.54
C LEU A 140 -9.36 -12.78 3.14
N GLU A 141 -9.79 -12.48 4.36
CA GLU A 141 -10.92 -13.17 5.00
C GLU A 141 -12.19 -13.10 4.14
N LYS A 142 -12.52 -11.93 3.59
CA LYS A 142 -13.67 -11.75 2.70
C LYS A 142 -13.53 -12.52 1.39
N LEU A 143 -12.32 -12.60 0.83
CA LEU A 143 -12.08 -13.37 -0.39
C LEU A 143 -12.42 -14.84 -0.20
N HIS A 144 -12.11 -15.41 0.96
CA HIS A 144 -12.45 -16.80 1.28
C HIS A 144 -13.91 -17.01 1.68
N ASP A 145 -14.57 -16.01 2.26
CA ASP A 145 -16.01 -16.08 2.55
C ASP A 145 -16.88 -16.04 1.27
N ASP A 146 -16.35 -15.45 0.19
CA ASP A 146 -17.01 -15.32 -1.11
C ASP A 146 -16.76 -16.52 -2.07
N GLU A 147 -15.93 -17.51 -1.67
CA GLU A 147 -15.68 -18.78 -2.38
C GLU A 147 -16.75 -19.87 -2.09
#